data_AF-L8WD20-F1
#
_entry.id   AF-L8WD20-F1
#
_cell.length_a   1.000
_cell.length_b   1.000
_cell.length_c   1.000
_cell.angle_alpha   90.00
_cell.angle_beta   90.00
_cell.angle_gamma   90.00
#
_symmetry.space_group_name_H-M   'P 1'
#
loop_
_entity.id
_entity.type
_entity.pdbx_description
1 polymer ?
#
loop_
_entity_poly.entity_id
_entity_poly.type
_entity_poly.pdbx_seq_one_letter_code
_entity_poly.pdbx_strand_id
1 'polypeptide(L)'
;MSLPTPGSVRPSIMPSLAHTSPTVGIDSPDSMPPTPMPLPANAPPLQQVQARIRLVVQTLTELGVCSMDVQPASANPELPAGLVGARVYQLVEHLGELEKLSSKLDMNVPLDVFRDIDQNKNPNNITKNLIDDTAAENQWINGRLHAIEVSFIAPSPTWINDLSLPCQSYRDMLGEALREHFPALQPHLPPPPGTNGKLDAVVEEEEGMIMDS
;
A
#
# COMPACT_ATOMS: atom_id res chain seq x y z
N MET A 1 -35.23 -19.99 63.41
CA MET A 1 -33.96 -20.17 62.68
C MET A 1 -34.15 -19.64 61.27
N SER A 2 -33.77 -18.38 61.01
CA SER A 2 -33.54 -17.83 59.66
C SER A 2 -32.60 -16.64 59.82
N LEU A 3 -31.35 -16.79 59.37
CA LEU A 3 -30.34 -15.73 59.33
C LEU A 3 -30.54 -14.86 58.07
N PRO A 4 -30.37 -13.53 58.15
CA PRO A 4 -30.34 -12.65 56.98
C PRO A 4 -28.93 -12.56 56.36
N THR A 5 -28.87 -12.54 55.03
CA THR A 5 -27.64 -12.39 54.23
C THR A 5 -27.23 -10.91 54.06
N PRO A 6 -25.92 -10.57 54.12
CA PRO A 6 -25.43 -9.23 53.81
C PRO A 6 -25.06 -9.09 52.32
N GLY A 7 -25.13 -7.85 51.83
CA GLY A 7 -25.12 -7.46 50.43
C GLY A 7 -23.81 -7.64 49.67
N SER A 8 -23.90 -7.46 48.35
CA SER A 8 -22.75 -7.45 47.44
C SER A 8 -22.83 -6.32 46.43
N VAL A 9 -21.67 -5.74 46.21
CA VAL A 9 -21.34 -4.46 45.60
C VAL A 9 -21.42 -4.54 44.07
N ARG A 10 -21.89 -3.46 43.45
CA ARG A 10 -21.94 -3.24 42.01
C ARG A 10 -20.53 -2.95 41.46
N PRO A 11 -20.14 -3.48 40.29
CA PRO A 11 -19.22 -2.74 39.44
C PRO A 11 -19.70 -2.57 37.99
N SER A 12 -19.20 -1.46 37.48
CA SER A 12 -19.28 -0.81 36.17
C SER A 12 -19.38 -1.67 34.92
N ILE A 13 -20.17 -1.14 33.98
CA ILE A 13 -20.23 -1.49 32.57
C ILE A 13 -18.90 -1.08 31.89
N MET A 14 -18.25 -2.00 31.19
CA MET A 14 -17.34 -1.70 30.09
C MET A 14 -17.97 -2.19 28.78
N PRO A 15 -17.92 -1.43 27.67
CA PRO A 15 -18.38 -1.90 26.38
C PRO A 15 -17.38 -2.90 25.78
N SER A 16 -17.88 -4.12 25.50
CA SER A 16 -17.14 -5.20 24.84
C SER A 16 -17.04 -4.94 23.33
N LEU A 17 -15.83 -5.07 22.79
CA LEU A 17 -15.55 -5.12 21.35
C LEU A 17 -16.15 -6.41 20.77
N ALA A 18 -17.26 -6.27 20.03
CA ALA A 18 -17.85 -7.38 19.28
C ALA A 18 -16.98 -7.72 18.06
N HIS A 19 -16.26 -8.83 18.15
CA HIS A 19 -15.78 -9.57 16.99
C HIS A 19 -16.98 -10.21 16.28
N THR A 20 -17.32 -9.74 15.08
CA THR A 20 -18.23 -10.46 14.18
C THR A 20 -17.39 -11.27 13.20
N SER A 21 -17.18 -12.55 13.51
CA SER A 21 -16.82 -13.55 12.50
C SER A 21 -18.07 -13.88 11.67
N PRO A 22 -18.01 -13.88 10.32
CA PRO A 22 -19.11 -14.41 9.53
C PRO A 22 -19.04 -15.94 9.47
N THR A 23 -20.16 -16.53 9.87
CA THR A 23 -20.53 -17.95 9.81
C THR A 23 -20.33 -18.55 8.42
N VAL A 24 -19.68 -19.72 8.39
CA VAL A 24 -19.62 -20.66 7.26
C VAL A 24 -21.03 -21.20 7.00
N GLY A 25 -21.61 -20.83 5.86
CA GLY A 25 -22.83 -21.41 5.31
C GLY A 25 -22.52 -22.66 4.49
N ILE A 26 -23.21 -23.74 4.82
CA ILE A 26 -23.11 -25.08 4.25
C ILE A 26 -23.77 -25.13 2.85
N ASP A 27 -23.04 -25.78 1.93
CA ASP A 27 -23.40 -26.44 0.67
C ASP A 27 -24.84 -26.35 0.12
N SER A 28 -24.96 -25.90 -1.13
CA SER A 28 -25.99 -26.33 -2.08
C SER A 28 -25.32 -26.63 -3.43
N PRO A 29 -25.44 -27.85 -3.98
CA PRO A 29 -24.69 -28.26 -5.16
C PRO A 29 -25.54 -28.10 -6.43
N ASP A 30 -25.78 -26.86 -6.89
CA ASP A 30 -26.26 -26.64 -8.27
C ASP A 30 -26.15 -25.17 -8.74
N SER A 31 -25.01 -24.52 -8.48
CA SER A 31 -24.72 -23.23 -9.12
C SER A 31 -23.89 -23.47 -10.37
N MET A 32 -24.54 -23.39 -11.53
CA MET A 32 -23.88 -23.24 -12.83
C MET A 32 -22.75 -22.19 -12.72
N PRO A 33 -21.62 -22.36 -13.45
CA PRO A 33 -20.62 -21.31 -13.52
C PRO A 33 -21.29 -20.03 -14.05
N PRO A 34 -21.05 -18.86 -13.43
CA PRO A 34 -21.62 -17.62 -13.92
C PRO A 34 -21.18 -17.41 -15.36
N THR A 35 -22.14 -17.40 -16.28
CA THR A 35 -21.95 -16.95 -17.64
C THR A 35 -21.27 -15.57 -17.56
N PRO A 36 -20.13 -15.34 -18.23
CA PRO A 36 -19.47 -14.05 -18.14
C PRO A 36 -20.42 -12.99 -18.71
N MET A 37 -20.93 -12.10 -17.85
CA MET A 37 -21.80 -11.01 -18.30
C MET A 37 -21.07 -10.16 -19.35
N PRO A 38 -21.75 -9.72 -20.42
CA PRO A 38 -21.15 -8.79 -21.36
C PRO A 38 -20.80 -7.50 -20.61
N LEU A 39 -19.53 -7.13 -20.57
CA LEU A 39 -19.14 -5.85 -19.98
C LEU A 39 -19.66 -4.70 -20.86
N PRO A 40 -20.06 -3.56 -20.25
CA PRO A 40 -20.41 -2.38 -21.02
C PRO A 40 -19.22 -1.94 -21.88
N ALA A 41 -19.47 -1.55 -23.13
CA ALA A 41 -18.45 -1.16 -24.10
C ALA A 41 -17.57 0.03 -23.65
N ASN A 42 -18.00 0.76 -22.62
CA ASN A 42 -17.29 1.88 -22.03
C ASN A 42 -16.51 1.53 -20.74
N ALA A 43 -16.33 0.23 -20.45
CA ALA A 43 -15.51 -0.21 -19.32
C ALA A 43 -14.04 0.23 -19.51
N PRO A 44 -13.25 0.39 -18.43
CA PRO A 44 -11.83 0.69 -18.52
C PRO A 44 -11.10 -0.29 -19.46
N PRO A 45 -10.13 0.17 -20.28
CA PRO A 45 -9.45 -0.68 -21.27
C PRO A 45 -8.88 -1.98 -20.69
N LEU A 46 -8.30 -1.92 -19.50
CA LEU A 46 -7.79 -3.09 -18.76
C LEU A 46 -8.89 -4.12 -18.50
N GLN A 47 -10.08 -3.67 -18.09
CA GLN A 47 -11.20 -4.55 -17.80
C GLN A 47 -11.75 -5.20 -19.07
N GLN A 48 -11.74 -4.49 -20.21
CA GLN A 48 -12.10 -5.04 -21.52
C GLN A 48 -11.11 -6.14 -21.94
N VAL A 49 -9.81 -5.88 -21.81
CA VAL A 49 -8.75 -6.87 -22.09
C VAL A 49 -8.92 -8.10 -21.20
N GLN A 50 -9.12 -7.91 -19.89
CA GLN A 50 -9.32 -9.01 -18.95
C GLN A 50 -10.54 -9.86 -19.31
N ALA A 51 -11.66 -9.22 -19.66
CA ALA A 51 -12.85 -9.92 -20.09
C ALA A 51 -12.63 -10.72 -21.37
N ARG A 52 -11.91 -10.13 -22.36
CA ARG A 52 -11.60 -10.82 -23.61
C ARG A 52 -10.69 -12.02 -23.39
N ILE A 53 -9.69 -11.91 -22.51
CA ILE A 53 -8.83 -13.04 -22.11
C ILE A 53 -9.67 -14.17 -21.49
N ARG A 54 -10.65 -13.85 -20.64
CA ARG A 54 -11.55 -14.88 -20.08
C ARG A 54 -12.35 -15.59 -21.17
N LEU A 55 -12.85 -14.86 -22.17
CA LEU A 55 -13.54 -15.47 -23.31
C LEU A 55 -12.61 -16.38 -24.12
N VAL A 56 -11.36 -15.98 -24.38
CA VAL A 56 -10.35 -16.84 -25.04
C VAL A 56 -10.16 -18.15 -24.27
N VAL A 57 -9.97 -18.07 -22.95
CA VAL A 57 -9.80 -19.27 -22.10
C VAL A 57 -11.05 -20.15 -22.11
N GLN A 58 -12.25 -19.55 -22.08
CA GLN A 58 -13.52 -20.27 -22.16
C GLN A 58 -13.66 -20.99 -23.51
N THR A 59 -13.41 -20.30 -24.62
CA THR A 59 -13.47 -20.90 -25.96
C THR A 59 -12.43 -22.00 -26.14
N LEU A 60 -11.22 -21.86 -25.59
CA LEU A 60 -10.21 -22.92 -25.59
C LEU A 60 -10.68 -24.15 -24.80
N THR A 61 -11.33 -23.95 -23.66
CA THR A 61 -11.91 -25.03 -22.86
C THR A 61 -13.01 -25.74 -23.63
N GLU A 62 -13.95 -24.99 -24.22
CA GLU A 62 -15.03 -25.54 -25.05
C GLU A 62 -14.48 -26.27 -26.28
N LEU A 63 -13.46 -25.72 -26.93
CA LEU A 63 -12.78 -26.37 -28.06
C LEU A 63 -12.14 -27.69 -27.64
N GLY A 64 -11.51 -27.73 -26.46
CA GLY A 64 -10.99 -28.97 -25.87
C GLY A 64 -12.07 -30.04 -25.73
N VAL A 65 -13.22 -29.68 -25.15
CA VAL A 65 -14.37 -30.58 -25.03
C VAL A 65 -14.89 -31.05 -26.40
N CYS A 66 -15.06 -30.12 -27.35
CA CYS A 66 -15.53 -30.45 -28.71
C CYS A 66 -14.54 -31.33 -29.49
N SER A 67 -13.24 -31.24 -29.18
CA SER A 67 -12.20 -32.05 -29.82
C SER A 67 -12.15 -33.49 -29.31
N MET A 68 -12.63 -33.73 -28.08
CA MET A 68 -12.71 -35.08 -27.50
C MET A 68 -13.78 -35.93 -28.17
N ASP A 69 -14.87 -35.32 -28.62
CA ASP A 69 -15.99 -35.99 -29.30
C ASP A 69 -16.39 -35.25 -30.58
N VAL A 70 -15.65 -35.54 -31.64
CA VAL A 70 -15.84 -34.88 -32.94
C VAL A 70 -17.06 -35.48 -33.63
N GLN A 71 -18.17 -34.74 -33.55
CA GLN A 71 -19.38 -35.07 -34.28
C GLN A 71 -19.22 -34.80 -35.79
N PRO A 72 -19.77 -35.66 -36.67
CA PRO A 72 -19.74 -35.42 -38.11
C PRO A 72 -20.49 -34.12 -38.44
N ALA A 73 -20.07 -33.41 -39.50
CA ALA A 73 -20.68 -32.13 -39.88
C ALA A 73 -22.20 -32.22 -40.13
N SER A 74 -22.71 -33.40 -40.49
CA SER A 74 -24.14 -33.67 -40.62
C SER A 74 -24.93 -33.59 -39.31
N ALA A 75 -24.27 -33.70 -38.16
CA ALA A 75 -24.89 -33.59 -36.84
C ALA A 75 -25.28 -32.15 -36.48
N ASN A 76 -24.58 -31.16 -37.05
CA ASN A 76 -24.89 -29.73 -36.90
C ASN A 76 -24.92 -29.05 -38.28
N PRO A 77 -26.02 -29.20 -39.04
CA PRO A 77 -26.14 -28.67 -40.40
C PRO A 77 -26.09 -27.13 -40.47
N GLU A 78 -26.32 -26.43 -39.35
CA GLU A 78 -26.17 -24.97 -39.26
C GLU A 78 -24.70 -24.51 -39.24
N LEU A 79 -23.75 -25.42 -38.95
CA LEU A 79 -22.33 -25.11 -38.84
C LEU A 79 -21.55 -25.80 -39.97
N PRO A 80 -21.17 -25.09 -41.05
CA PRO A 80 -20.57 -25.69 -42.25
C PRO A 80 -19.22 -26.40 -41.99
N ALA A 81 -18.54 -26.08 -40.89
CA ALA A 81 -17.28 -26.69 -40.47
C ALA A 81 -17.43 -27.56 -39.20
N GLY A 82 -18.66 -27.91 -38.81
CA GLY A 82 -18.97 -28.57 -37.56
C GLY A 82 -18.69 -27.71 -36.33
N LEU A 83 -18.88 -28.30 -35.14
CA LEU A 83 -18.75 -27.59 -33.86
C LEU A 83 -17.31 -27.14 -33.60
N VAL A 84 -16.32 -27.98 -33.91
CA VAL A 84 -14.90 -27.66 -33.77
C VAL A 84 -14.51 -26.46 -34.64
N GLY A 85 -14.90 -26.46 -35.92
CA GLY A 85 -14.60 -25.36 -36.83
C GLY A 85 -15.23 -24.04 -36.38
N ALA A 86 -16.46 -24.08 -35.86
CA ALA A 86 -17.12 -22.91 -35.30
C ALA A 86 -16.36 -22.32 -34.09
N ARG A 87 -15.86 -23.17 -33.17
CA ARG A 87 -15.08 -22.72 -32.01
C ARG A 87 -13.71 -22.18 -32.39
N VAL A 88 -13.05 -22.76 -33.39
CA VAL A 88 -11.79 -22.22 -33.92
C VAL A 88 -12.01 -20.83 -34.52
N TYR A 89 -13.09 -20.62 -35.29
CA TYR A 89 -13.41 -19.31 -35.85
C TYR A 89 -13.63 -18.26 -34.75
N GLN A 90 -14.42 -18.60 -33.73
CA GLN A 90 -14.64 -17.74 -32.56
C GLN A 90 -13.33 -17.41 -31.83
N LEU A 91 -12.43 -18.39 -31.67
CA LEU A 91 -11.13 -18.16 -31.05
C LEU A 91 -10.28 -17.16 -31.84
N VAL A 92 -10.24 -17.29 -33.17
CA VAL A 92 -9.50 -16.36 -34.05
C VAL A 92 -10.08 -14.94 -33.95
N GLU A 93 -11.40 -14.80 -33.94
CA GLU A 93 -12.09 -13.53 -33.68
C GLU A 93 -11.74 -12.99 -32.29
N HIS A 94 -11.65 -13.86 -31.28
CA HIS A 94 -11.25 -13.51 -29.92
C HIS A 94 -9.84 -12.95 -29.84
N LEU A 95 -8.88 -13.58 -30.51
CA LEU A 95 -7.49 -13.13 -30.59
C LEU A 95 -7.34 -11.83 -31.40
N GLY A 96 -8.04 -11.70 -32.52
CA GLY A 96 -7.98 -10.50 -33.35
C GLY A 96 -8.57 -9.25 -32.67
N GLU A 97 -9.60 -9.40 -31.84
CA GLU A 97 -10.07 -8.30 -31.00
C GLU A 97 -9.13 -8.00 -29.83
N LEU A 98 -8.49 -9.02 -29.25
CA LEU A 98 -7.54 -8.84 -28.15
C LEU A 98 -6.34 -7.98 -28.58
N GLU A 99 -5.83 -8.17 -29.80
CA GLU A 99 -4.77 -7.33 -30.38
C GLU A 99 -5.21 -5.86 -30.53
N LYS A 100 -6.45 -5.60 -30.94
CA LYS A 100 -7.00 -4.23 -31.03
C LYS A 100 -7.20 -3.56 -29.67
N LEU A 101 -7.41 -4.36 -28.62
CA LEU A 101 -7.55 -3.86 -27.25
C LEU A 101 -6.19 -3.65 -26.60
N SER A 102 -5.19 -4.48 -26.91
CA SER A 102 -3.83 -4.34 -26.36
C SER A 102 -3.18 -3.03 -26.78
N SER A 103 -3.43 -2.54 -28.00
CA SER A 103 -2.91 -1.26 -28.48
C SER A 103 -3.49 -0.04 -27.73
N LYS A 104 -4.56 -0.21 -26.96
CA LYS A 104 -5.18 0.86 -26.15
C LYS A 104 -4.62 0.92 -24.73
N LEU A 105 -3.77 -0.04 -24.35
CA LEU A 105 -3.26 -0.19 -23.00
C LEU A 105 -1.87 0.44 -22.90
N ASP A 106 -1.79 1.61 -22.26
CA ASP A 106 -0.51 2.25 -21.93
C ASP A 106 -0.12 1.88 -20.50
N MET A 107 0.54 0.72 -20.35
CA MET A 107 1.09 0.30 -19.05
C MET A 107 2.42 -0.42 -19.21
N ASN A 108 3.32 -0.15 -18.28
CA ASN A 108 4.61 -0.82 -18.16
C ASN A 108 4.51 -1.88 -17.07
N VAL A 109 4.84 -3.12 -17.40
CA VAL A 109 4.92 -4.22 -16.44
C VAL A 109 6.40 -4.52 -16.15
N PRO A 110 6.84 -4.49 -14.87
CA PRO A 110 8.22 -4.81 -14.52
C PRO A 110 8.61 -6.24 -14.93
N LEU A 111 9.86 -6.44 -15.34
CA LEU A 111 10.37 -7.75 -15.76
C LEU A 111 10.31 -8.81 -14.66
N ASP A 112 10.43 -8.40 -13.40
CA ASP A 112 10.34 -9.32 -12.28
C ASP A 112 8.95 -9.94 -12.14
N VAL A 113 7.88 -9.19 -12.51
CA VAL A 113 6.51 -9.71 -12.51
C VAL A 113 6.37 -10.85 -13.52
N PHE A 114 6.98 -10.71 -14.71
CA PHE A 114 7.02 -11.79 -15.70
C PHE A 114 7.78 -13.02 -15.17
N ARG A 115 8.92 -12.81 -14.49
CA ARG A 115 9.69 -13.90 -13.88
C ARG A 115 8.90 -14.66 -12.83
N ASP A 116 8.12 -13.96 -12.00
CA ASP A 116 7.27 -14.60 -11.01
C ASP A 116 6.14 -15.40 -11.65
N ILE A 117 5.51 -14.89 -12.71
CA ILE A 117 4.51 -15.61 -13.49
C ILE A 117 5.10 -16.89 -14.10
N ASP A 118 6.27 -16.80 -14.74
CA ASP A 118 6.95 -17.94 -15.38
C ASP A 118 7.35 -19.02 -14.36
N GLN A 119 7.66 -18.62 -13.12
CA GLN A 119 8.00 -19.52 -12.01
C GLN A 119 6.78 -20.01 -11.22
N ASN A 120 5.56 -19.71 -11.69
CA ASN A 120 4.30 -20.02 -10.99
C ASN A 120 4.26 -19.48 -9.55
N LYS A 121 4.84 -18.29 -9.34
CA LYS A 121 4.78 -17.53 -8.09
C LYS A 121 3.69 -16.47 -8.18
N ASN A 122 3.23 -16.02 -7.01
CA ASN A 122 2.24 -14.95 -6.96
C ASN A 122 2.92 -13.59 -7.26
N PRO A 123 2.56 -12.89 -8.35
CA PRO A 123 3.18 -11.61 -8.71
C PRO A 123 2.96 -10.49 -7.67
N ASN A 124 1.96 -10.62 -6.79
CA ASN A 124 1.74 -9.67 -5.71
C ASN A 124 2.85 -9.68 -4.65
N ASN A 125 3.67 -10.73 -4.62
CA ASN A 125 4.77 -10.84 -3.67
C ASN A 125 5.85 -9.77 -3.93
N ILE A 126 6.08 -9.39 -5.18
CA ILE A 126 7.03 -8.32 -5.53
C ILE A 126 6.59 -7.00 -4.92
N THR A 127 5.32 -6.64 -5.09
CA THR A 127 4.77 -5.40 -4.51
C THR A 127 4.90 -5.41 -2.99
N LYS A 128 4.59 -6.55 -2.36
CA LYS A 128 4.73 -6.69 -0.90
C LYS A 128 6.19 -6.49 -0.46
N ASN A 129 7.13 -7.22 -1.06
CA ASN A 129 8.53 -7.16 -0.70
C ASN A 129 9.10 -5.75 -0.92
N LEU A 130 8.74 -5.09 -2.02
CA LEU A 130 9.17 -3.71 -2.28
C LEU A 130 8.64 -2.74 -1.23
N ILE A 131 7.40 -2.90 -0.76
CA ILE A 131 6.85 -2.08 0.33
C ILE A 131 7.62 -2.33 1.63
N ASP A 132 7.84 -3.59 1.98
CA ASP A 132 8.54 -3.99 3.19
C ASP A 132 10.01 -3.49 3.19
N ASP A 133 10.72 -3.68 2.08
CA ASP A 133 12.11 -3.23 1.89
C ASP A 133 12.22 -1.71 1.88
N THR A 134 11.28 -1.01 1.21
CA THR A 134 11.25 0.45 1.19
C THR A 134 10.96 1.01 2.58
N ALA A 135 10.06 0.38 3.35
CA ALA A 135 9.77 0.79 4.71
C ALA A 135 10.97 0.58 5.64
N ALA A 136 11.64 -0.58 5.53
CA ALA A 136 12.85 -0.88 6.28
C ALA A 136 13.99 0.10 5.95
N GLU A 137 14.23 0.36 4.67
CA GLU A 137 15.25 1.30 4.21
C GLU A 137 14.95 2.73 4.68
N ASN A 138 13.68 3.17 4.61
CA ASN A 138 13.28 4.48 5.10
C ASN A 138 13.51 4.61 6.62
N GLN A 139 13.17 3.59 7.41
CA GLN A 139 13.44 3.59 8.85
C GLN A 139 14.95 3.58 9.14
N TRP A 140 15.71 2.82 8.37
CA TRP A 140 17.16 2.73 8.51
C TRP A 140 17.84 4.08 8.19
N ILE A 141 17.48 4.72 7.08
CA ILE A 141 17.99 6.05 6.71
C ILE A 141 17.59 7.08 7.76
N ASN A 142 16.33 7.07 8.21
CA ASN A 142 15.86 7.99 9.25
C ASN A 142 16.62 7.80 10.57
N GLY A 143 16.91 6.56 10.96
CA GLY A 143 17.72 6.26 12.14
C GLY A 143 19.15 6.80 12.00
N ARG A 144 19.77 6.65 10.82
CA ARG A 144 21.09 7.21 10.53
C ARG A 144 21.10 8.73 10.54
N LEU A 145 20.07 9.36 9.97
CA LEU A 145 19.93 10.81 9.98
C LEU A 145 19.77 11.32 11.40
N HIS A 146 18.92 10.68 12.21
CA HIS A 146 18.72 11.05 13.61
C HIS A 146 20.00 10.92 14.46
N ALA A 147 20.82 9.89 14.19
CA ALA A 147 22.12 9.75 14.84
C ALA A 147 23.08 10.91 14.50
N ILE A 148 23.02 11.45 13.29
CA ILE A 148 23.90 12.52 12.80
C ILE A 148 23.35 13.92 13.11
N GLU A 149 22.03 14.09 13.19
CA GLU A 149 21.38 15.39 13.28
C GLU A 149 20.37 15.46 14.44
N VAL A 150 20.73 16.16 15.51
CA VAL A 150 19.78 16.76 16.46
C VAL A 150 20.06 18.25 16.49
N SER A 151 19.58 18.98 15.48
CA SER A 151 19.28 20.42 15.59
C SER A 151 18.75 21.05 14.29
N PHE A 152 17.87 20.39 13.51
CA PHE A 152 16.99 21.11 12.55
C PHE A 152 15.86 20.27 11.93
N ILE A 153 15.06 19.52 12.71
CA ILE A 153 13.79 19.02 12.18
C ILE A 153 12.65 19.54 13.05
N ALA A 154 11.81 20.35 12.40
CA ALA A 154 10.58 20.97 12.86
C ALA A 154 9.67 20.02 13.68
N PRO A 155 8.72 20.55 14.48
CA PRO A 155 7.84 19.75 15.32
C PRO A 155 7.02 18.76 14.48
N SER A 156 7.45 17.50 14.49
CA SER A 156 6.69 16.36 13.96
C SER A 156 5.60 15.94 14.97
N PRO A 157 4.47 15.38 14.52
CA PRO A 157 3.34 15.05 15.38
C PRO A 157 3.71 14.10 16.53
N THR A 158 3.14 14.40 17.69
CA THR A 158 3.45 13.87 19.03
C THR A 158 3.23 12.38 19.26
N TRP A 159 2.89 11.58 18.24
CA TRP A 159 2.57 10.16 18.41
C TRP A 159 3.76 9.20 18.22
N ILE A 160 4.96 9.69 17.88
CA ILE A 160 6.19 8.87 17.75
C ILE A 160 7.12 9.01 18.98
N ASN A 161 6.79 9.88 19.95
CA ASN A 161 7.74 10.33 20.98
C ASN A 161 7.87 9.44 22.23
N ASP A 162 7.27 8.24 22.27
CA ASP A 162 7.26 7.40 23.49
C ASP A 162 8.38 6.34 23.55
N LEU A 163 9.41 6.46 22.70
CA LEU A 163 10.69 5.76 22.85
C LEU A 163 11.80 6.78 23.18
N SER A 164 11.60 7.52 24.27
CA SER A 164 12.57 8.48 24.79
C SER A 164 13.78 7.78 25.41
N LEU A 165 14.74 7.39 24.58
CA LEU A 165 16.15 7.57 24.91
C LEU A 165 16.62 8.77 24.07
N PRO A 166 17.06 9.88 24.68
CA PRO A 166 17.66 10.97 23.93
C PRO A 166 19.02 10.47 23.44
N CYS A 167 19.04 9.82 22.28
CA CYS A 167 20.27 9.59 21.56
C CYS A 167 20.86 10.97 21.28
N GLN A 168 21.83 11.39 22.10
CA GLN A 168 22.63 12.57 21.82
C GLN A 168 23.20 12.38 20.41
N SER A 169 22.84 13.28 19.51
CA SER A 169 23.36 13.23 18.15
C SER A 169 24.88 13.36 18.20
N TYR A 170 25.56 12.69 17.26
CA TYR A 170 27.00 12.87 17.08
C TYR A 170 27.39 14.35 16.92
N ARG A 171 26.52 15.15 16.29
CA ARG A 171 26.73 16.59 16.13
C ARG A 171 26.72 17.34 17.46
N ASP A 172 25.83 16.96 18.38
CA ASP A 172 25.74 17.62 19.70
C ASP A 172 26.90 17.23 20.60
N MET A 173 27.24 15.94 20.61
CA MET A 173 28.39 15.44 21.37
C MET A 173 29.70 16.05 20.89
N LEU A 174 29.89 16.15 19.57
CA LEU A 174 31.04 16.81 18.97
C LEU A 174 31.02 18.32 19.27
N GLY A 175 29.86 18.96 19.14
CA GLY A 175 29.68 20.37 19.45
C GLY A 175 30.08 20.69 20.89
N GLU A 176 29.69 19.84 21.84
CA GLU A 176 30.04 20.01 23.25
C GLU A 176 31.53 19.79 23.52
N ALA A 177 32.10 18.70 23.00
CA ALA A 177 33.54 18.44 23.13
C ALA A 177 34.40 19.58 22.54
N LEU A 178 33.96 20.18 21.43
CA LEU A 178 34.63 21.34 20.83
C LEU A 178 34.55 22.58 21.72
N ARG A 179 33.43 22.82 22.43
CA ARG A 179 33.30 23.94 23.37
C ARG A 179 34.17 23.77 24.61
N GLU A 180 34.30 22.54 25.12
CA GLU A 180 35.11 22.21 26.29
C GLU A 180 36.61 22.37 25.99
N HIS A 181 37.08 21.82 24.87
CA HIS A 181 38.51 21.80 24.56
C HIS A 181 39.01 23.05 23.82
N PHE A 182 38.13 23.80 23.12
CA PHE A 182 38.51 24.95 22.31
C PHE A 182 37.58 26.16 22.54
N PRO A 183 37.74 26.89 23.65
CA PRO A 183 36.86 28.01 24.01
C PRO A 183 36.85 29.16 22.98
N ALA A 184 37.93 29.33 22.21
CA ALA A 184 38.00 30.33 21.14
C ALA A 184 37.04 30.08 19.96
N LEU A 185 36.54 28.85 19.81
CA LEU A 185 35.62 28.46 18.73
C LEU A 185 34.14 28.59 19.11
N GLN A 186 33.83 28.87 20.39
CA GLN A 186 32.47 29.07 20.89
C GLN A 186 31.63 30.10 20.09
N PRO A 187 32.15 31.27 19.65
CA PRO A 187 31.34 32.23 18.89
C PRO A 187 30.97 31.75 17.48
N HIS A 188 31.57 30.67 16.97
CA HIS A 188 31.31 30.12 15.64
C HIS A 188 30.50 28.82 15.67
N LEU A 189 30.21 28.28 16.85
CA LEU A 189 29.44 27.06 17.01
C LEU A 189 27.95 27.41 17.21
N PRO A 190 27.02 26.58 16.70
CA PRO A 190 25.60 26.75 16.98
C PRO A 190 25.33 26.67 18.49
N PRO A 191 24.32 27.39 19.02
CA PRO A 191 24.01 27.36 20.44
C PRO A 191 23.59 25.96 20.91
N PRO A 192 23.83 25.58 22.17
CA PRO A 192 23.49 24.25 22.67
C PRO A 192 21.96 24.02 22.62
N PRO A 193 21.51 22.79 22.29
CA PRO A 193 20.10 22.46 22.22
C PRO A 193 19.44 22.69 23.59
N GLY A 194 18.45 23.60 23.64
CA GLY A 194 17.74 23.99 24.86
C GLY A 194 17.88 25.46 25.28
N THR A 195 18.72 26.25 24.62
CA THR A 195 18.87 27.70 24.89
C THR A 195 17.98 28.58 24.00
N ASN A 196 16.71 28.25 23.87
CA ASN A 196 15.74 29.18 23.30
C ASN A 196 15.16 30.07 24.41
N GLY A 197 15.72 31.28 24.56
CA GLY A 197 15.04 32.38 25.23
C GLY A 197 15.82 33.12 26.30
N LYS A 198 16.83 33.90 25.90
CA LYS A 198 17.06 35.21 26.53
C LYS A 198 17.74 36.14 25.51
N LEU A 199 16.90 36.79 24.70
CA LEU A 199 17.30 38.02 24.02
C LEU A 199 17.44 39.08 25.11
N ASP A 200 18.67 39.31 25.60
CA ASP A 200 18.98 40.52 26.36
C ASP A 200 18.89 41.69 25.37
N ALA A 201 17.73 42.36 25.39
CA ALA A 201 17.59 43.67 24.77
C ALA A 201 18.38 44.68 25.61
N VAL A 202 19.61 44.98 25.17
CA VAL A 202 20.29 46.21 25.54
C VAL A 202 19.52 47.35 24.86
N VAL A 203 18.65 48.00 25.63
CA VAL A 203 18.10 49.30 25.26
C VAL A 203 19.16 50.32 25.64
N GLU A 204 19.93 50.78 24.65
CA GLU A 204 20.63 52.06 24.76
C GLU A 204 19.58 53.17 24.67
N GLU A 205 19.31 53.83 25.81
CA GLU A 205 18.65 55.14 25.80
C GLU A 205 19.72 56.19 25.45
N GLU A 206 19.68 56.69 24.21
CA GLU A 206 20.32 57.95 23.83
C GLU A 206 19.29 59.04 23.52
N GLU A 207 19.70 60.26 23.84
CA GLU A 207 18.96 61.51 24.00
C GLU A 207 18.08 61.94 22.80
N GLY A 208 16.92 62.53 23.14
CA GLY A 208 16.05 63.23 22.19
C GLY A 208 15.34 64.42 22.85
N MET A 209 16.11 65.49 23.05
CA MET A 209 15.72 66.81 23.53
C MET A 209 14.55 67.39 22.70
N ILE A 210 13.37 67.56 23.32
CA ILE A 210 12.25 68.31 22.76
C ILE A 210 12.20 69.66 23.48
N MET A 211 12.50 70.75 22.77
CA MET A 211 12.27 72.12 23.24
C MET A 211 10.77 72.43 23.15
N ASP A 212 10.21 72.92 24.25
CA ASP A 212 8.86 73.48 24.32
C ASP A 212 8.87 74.95 23.86
N SER A 213 7.89 75.25 22.98
CA SER A 213 7.24 76.53 22.61
C SER A 213 7.96 77.87 22.78
#